data_AF-A0A7J0GLA7-F1
#
_entry.id   AF-A0A7J0GLA7-F1
#
_cell.length_a   1.000
_cell.length_b   1.000
_cell.length_c   1.000
_cell.angle_alpha   90.00
_cell.angle_beta   90.00
_cell.angle_gamma   90.00
#
_symmetry.space_group_name_H-M   'P 1'
#
loop_
_entity.id
_entity.type
_entity.pdbx_description
1 polymer ?
#
loop_
_entity_poly.entity_id
_entity_poly.type
_entity_poly.pdbx_seq_one_letter_code
_entity_poly.pdbx_strand_id
1 'polypeptide(L)'
;MDMWLCWFVTGCSRGPLLGFKYLEPWFCMQRAAGNASEEALDRLPTSATCMNLLKLPPYRSKEQLEQKLLYAINADAGFDLS
;
A
#
# COMPACT_ATOMS: atom_id res chain seq x y z
N MET A 1 3.61 14.52 -4.52
CA MET A 1 2.99 13.18 -4.37
C MET A 1 3.87 12.28 -3.47
N ASP A 2 4.66 12.85 -2.55
CA ASP A 2 5.91 12.19 -2.08
C ASP A 2 5.95 11.90 -0.57
N MET A 3 5.12 12.56 0.25
CA MET A 3 5.14 12.35 1.71
C MET A 3 4.33 11.12 2.17
N TRP A 4 3.25 10.78 1.46
CA TRP A 4 2.35 9.68 1.84
C TRP A 4 3.04 8.32 1.72
N LEU A 5 3.79 8.08 0.63
CA LEU A 5 4.52 6.82 0.41
C LEU A 5 5.60 6.59 1.49
N CYS A 6 6.25 7.64 1.97
CA CYS A 6 7.28 7.52 3.01
C CYS A 6 6.70 7.08 4.35
N TRP A 7 5.62 7.72 4.80
CA TRP A 7 4.91 7.32 6.02
C TRP A 7 4.37 5.89 5.91
N PHE A 8 3.82 5.59 4.73
CA PHE A 8 3.22 4.32 4.35
C PHE A 8 4.20 3.13 4.33
N VAL A 9 5.43 3.34 3.88
CA VAL A 9 6.42 2.26 3.77
C VAL A 9 7.22 2.11 5.06
N THR A 10 7.58 3.22 5.71
CA THR A 10 8.61 3.23 6.75
C THR A 10 8.10 3.55 8.16
N GLY A 11 6.83 3.94 8.32
CA GLY A 11 6.30 4.45 9.58
C GLY A 11 6.89 5.79 10.03
N CYS A 12 7.75 6.41 9.20
CA CYS A 12 8.37 7.70 9.48
C CYS A 12 7.80 8.80 8.56
N SER A 13 7.50 9.96 9.14
CA SER A 13 7.03 11.16 8.41
C SER A 13 8.13 11.85 7.59
N ARG A 14 9.36 11.31 7.63
CA ARG A 14 10.49 11.72 6.81
C ARG A 14 10.86 10.56 5.91
N GLY A 15 10.94 10.82 4.61
CA GLY A 15 11.52 9.85 3.69
C GLY A 15 12.94 9.48 4.09
N PRO A 16 13.39 8.24 3.77
CA PRO A 16 14.77 7.84 4.04
C PRO A 16 15.71 8.88 3.41
N LEU A 17 16.67 9.39 4.20
CA LEU A 17 17.59 10.46 3.79
C LEU A 17 18.37 10.14 2.50
N LEU A 18 18.50 8.86 2.18
CA LEU A 18 19.22 8.34 1.01
C LEU A 18 18.27 7.82 -0.10
N GLY A 19 16.96 8.05 0.03
CA GLY A 19 15.93 7.56 -0.87
C GLY A 19 15.57 6.08 -0.64
N PHE A 20 14.53 5.62 -1.36
CA PHE A 20 13.96 4.26 -1.22
C PHE A 20 14.93 3.11 -1.56
N LYS A 21 16.08 3.42 -2.20
CA LYS A 21 17.12 2.45 -2.59
C LYS A 21 17.75 1.73 -1.39
N TYR A 22 17.72 2.35 -0.22
CA TYR A 22 18.35 1.83 1.00
C TYR A 22 17.35 1.27 2.01
N LEU A 23 16.09 1.09 1.62
CA LEU A 23 15.13 0.38 2.46
C LEU A 23 15.52 -1.08 2.57
N GLU A 24 15.57 -1.61 3.78
CA GLU A 24 15.81 -3.03 4.01
C GLU A 24 14.61 -3.59 4.78
N PRO A 25 13.79 -4.46 4.17
CA PRO A 25 13.82 -4.93 2.77
C PRO A 25 13.40 -3.86 1.74
N TRP A 26 13.68 -4.06 0.45
CA TRP A 26 13.24 -3.11 -0.59
C TRP A 26 11.73 -2.97 -0.63
N PHE A 27 11.26 -1.77 -0.99
CA PHE A 27 9.84 -1.54 -1.22
C PHE A 27 9.31 -2.52 -2.27
N CYS A 28 8.23 -3.22 -1.93
CA CYS A 28 7.63 -4.21 -2.80
C CYS A 28 6.12 -3.95 -2.93
N MET A 29 5.61 -4.12 -4.14
CA MET A 29 4.16 -4.16 -4.39
C MET A 29 3.79 -5.57 -4.84
N GLN A 30 2.85 -6.19 -4.12
CA GLN A 30 2.37 -7.52 -4.42
C GLN A 30 0.87 -7.50 -4.68
N ARG A 31 0.44 -8.13 -5.76
CA ARG A 31 -0.98 -8.40 -5.98
C ARG A 31 -1.40 -9.62 -5.17
N ALA A 32 -2.48 -9.51 -4.39
CA ALA A 32 -3.05 -10.62 -3.65
C ALA A 32 -3.45 -11.76 -4.60
N ALA A 33 -3.17 -12.99 -4.18
CA ALA A 33 -3.58 -14.18 -4.92
C ALA A 33 -5.10 -14.35 -4.81
N GLY A 34 -5.75 -14.67 -5.94
CA GLY A 34 -7.20 -14.87 -6.00
C GLY A 34 -7.79 -14.41 -7.33
N ASN A 35 -8.97 -14.91 -7.62
CA ASN A 35 -9.83 -14.38 -8.68
C ASN A 35 -10.41 -13.02 -8.24
N ALA A 36 -10.66 -12.15 -9.20
CA ALA A 36 -11.30 -10.85 -8.98
C ALA A 36 -12.80 -11.03 -8.71
N SER A 37 -13.15 -11.73 -7.63
CA SER A 37 -14.51 -11.78 -7.09
C SER A 37 -14.93 -10.39 -6.59
N GLU A 38 -16.23 -10.11 -6.57
CA GLU A 38 -16.77 -8.84 -6.08
C GLU A 38 -16.27 -8.54 -4.66
N GLU A 39 -16.25 -9.55 -3.80
CA GLU A 39 -15.75 -9.44 -2.42
C GLU A 39 -14.25 -9.11 -2.36
N ALA A 40 -13.43 -9.68 -3.26
CA ALA A 40 -12.00 -9.36 -3.33
C ALA A 40 -11.74 -7.94 -3.86
N LEU A 41 -12.59 -7.44 -4.75
CA LEU A 41 -12.49 -6.09 -5.32
C LEU A 41 -12.87 -4.99 -4.33
N ASP A 42 -13.69 -5.32 -3.33
CA ASP A 42 -14.11 -4.35 -2.33
C ASP A 42 -13.11 -4.16 -1.19
N ARG A 43 -12.19 -5.11 -1.01
CA ARG A 43 -11.11 -5.02 -0.03
C ARG A 43 -10.25 -3.78 -0.28
N LEU A 44 -9.79 -3.18 0.81
CA LEU A 44 -8.81 -2.10 0.77
C LEU A 44 -7.40 -2.66 0.60
N PRO A 45 -6.46 -1.87 0.05
CA PRO A 45 -5.05 -2.23 0.08
C PRO A 45 -4.57 -2.37 1.54
N THR A 46 -3.58 -3.23 1.76
CA THR A 46 -2.93 -3.40 3.08
C THR A 46 -1.42 -3.23 2.97
N SER A 47 -0.76 -2.85 4.06
CA SER A 47 0.68 -2.64 4.10
C SER A 47 1.29 -3.40 5.25
N ALA A 48 2.37 -4.13 4.98
CA ALA A 48 3.27 -4.62 6.00
C ALA A 48 4.46 -3.66 6.08
N THR A 49 4.36 -2.67 6.95
CA THR A 49 5.36 -1.60 7.15
C THR A 49 6.72 -2.19 7.54
N CYS A 50 6.74 -3.24 8.37
CA CYS A 50 7.95 -3.97 8.74
C CYS A 50 8.67 -4.64 7.56
N MET A 51 7.96 -4.90 6.45
CA MET A 51 8.50 -5.50 5.24
C MET A 51 8.52 -4.54 4.04
N ASN A 52 8.23 -3.25 4.24
CA ASN A 52 8.12 -2.28 3.17
C ASN A 52 7.20 -2.78 2.02
N LEU A 53 6.14 -3.51 2.34
CA LEU A 53 5.32 -4.25 1.36
C LEU A 53 3.90 -3.69 1.28
N LEU A 54 3.47 -3.31 0.09
CA LEU A 54 2.08 -2.96 -0.24
C LEU A 54 1.39 -4.13 -0.93
N LYS A 55 0.33 -4.65 -0.33
CA LYS A 55 -0.53 -5.68 -0.89
C LYS A 55 -1.75 -5.04 -1.53
N LEU A 56 -1.93 -5.30 -2.82
CA LEU A 56 -3.04 -4.81 -3.63
C LEU A 56 -4.03 -5.95 -3.89
N PRO A 57 -5.33 -5.76 -3.62
CA PRO A 57 -6.35 -6.65 -4.13
C PRO A 57 -6.31 -6.74 -5.67
N PRO A 58 -6.96 -7.76 -6.28
CA PRO A 58 -6.94 -7.98 -7.72
C PRO A 58 -7.85 -6.99 -8.48
N TYR A 59 -7.62 -5.69 -8.30
CA TYR A 59 -8.37 -4.61 -8.96
C TYR A 59 -8.34 -4.76 -10.47
N ARG A 60 -9.48 -4.46 -11.11
CA ARG A 60 -9.66 -4.64 -12.56
C ARG A 60 -9.18 -3.44 -13.36
N SER A 61 -9.06 -2.26 -12.73
CA SER A 61 -8.63 -1.04 -13.40
C SER A 61 -7.75 -0.16 -12.51
N LYS A 62 -7.02 0.76 -13.15
CA LYS A 62 -6.17 1.73 -12.45
C LYS A 62 -7.00 2.71 -11.64
N GLU A 63 -8.16 3.11 -12.15
CA GLU A 63 -9.08 4.04 -11.50
C GLU A 63 -9.60 3.46 -10.18
N GLN A 64 -9.95 2.16 -10.19
CA GLN A 64 -10.37 1.46 -8.98
C GLN A 64 -9.27 1.41 -7.92
N LEU A 65 -8.03 1.12 -8.35
CA LEU A 65 -6.86 1.13 -7.47
C LEU A 65 -6.66 2.51 -6.85
N GLU A 66 -6.69 3.57 -7.66
CA GLU A 66 -6.48 4.94 -7.22
C GLU A 66 -7.55 5.37 -6.21
N GLN A 67 -8.83 5.08 -6.48
CA GLN A 67 -9.93 5.40 -5.58
C GLN A 67 -9.81 4.67 -4.23
N LYS A 68 -9.56 3.35 -4.26
CA LYS A 68 -9.43 2.55 -3.02
C LYS A 68 -8.19 2.93 -2.22
N LEU A 69 -7.09 3.27 -2.91
CA LEU A 69 -5.85 3.71 -2.27
C LEU A 69 -6.01 5.08 -1.61
N LEU A 70 -6.59 6.05 -2.32
CA LEU A 70 -6.91 7.37 -1.74
C LEU A 70 -7.87 7.24 -0.56
N TYR A 71 -8.88 6.37 -0.67
CA TYR A 71 -9.78 6.10 0.44
C TYR A 71 -9.02 5.56 1.67
N ALA A 72 -8.18 4.53 1.50
CA ALA A 72 -7.41 3.95 2.59
C ALA A 72 -6.49 4.96 3.29
N ILE A 73 -5.86 5.85 2.53
CA ILE A 73 -5.00 6.92 3.07
C ILE A 73 -5.81 7.94 3.87
N ASN A 74 -6.95 8.39 3.33
CA ASN A 74 -7.74 9.46 3.94
C ASN A 74 -8.58 8.98 5.14
N ALA A 75 -8.95 7.70 5.17
CA ALA A 75 -9.81 7.17 6.22
C ALA A 75 -9.07 6.97 7.56
N ASP A 76 -7.75 7.15 7.63
CA ASP A 76 -6.88 6.68 8.72
C ASP A 76 -7.20 5.24 9.15
N ALA A 77 -7.83 4.49 8.24
CA ALA A 77 -8.02 3.06 8.31
C ALA A 77 -6.63 2.50 8.02
N GLY A 78 -5.77 2.63 9.02
CA GLY A 78 -4.41 2.14 9.04
C GLY A 78 -4.47 0.76 8.46
N PHE A 79 -3.91 0.66 7.26
CA PHE A 79 -3.77 -0.54 6.47
C PHE A 79 -3.69 -1.74 7.40
N ASP A 80 -4.79 -2.48 7.51
CA ASP A 80 -5.02 -3.45 8.58
C ASP A 80 -3.76 -4.31 8.71
N LEU A 81 -3.04 -4.09 9.81
CA LEU A 81 -1.71 -4.66 10.04
C LEU A 81 -1.91 -6.18 10.17
N SER A 82 -1.71 -6.90 9.07
CA SER A 82 -1.68 -8.37 9.08
C SER A 82 -0.44 -8.90 9.80
#